data_AF-A0A7S3KMX5-F1
#
_entry.id   AF-A0A7S3KMX5-F1
#
_cell.length_a   1.000
_cell.length_b   1.000
_cell.length_c   1.000
_cell.angle_alpha   90.00
_cell.angle_beta   90.00
_cell.angle_gamma   90.00
#
_symmetry.space_group_name_H-M   'P 1'
#
loop_
_entity.id
_entity.type
_entity.pdbx_description
1 polymer ?
#
loop_
_entity_poly.entity_id
_entity_poly.type
_entity_poly.pdbx_seq_one_letter_code
_entity_poly.pdbx_strand_id
1 'polypeptide(L)'
;APNMITLLGVIINFALYFAMFYFDRSLTAEVPSWTYFGFGIGLFVYQTLDAIDGKQARRTGSSSPLGQLFDHGCDCLSTTLVALALVHTLKLGVTWQSKLLIGSLWLPFYLAQLLEYHVGLVRTNIGV
;
A
#
# COMPACT_ATOMS: atom_id res chain seq x y z
N ALA A 1 -4.81 4.90 18.85
CA ALA A 1 -4.98 3.48 18.49
C ALA A 1 -3.87 3.09 17.52
N PRO A 2 -3.28 1.89 17.63
CA PRO A 2 -2.14 1.47 16.80
C PRO A 2 -2.36 1.72 15.31
N ASN A 3 -3.49 1.27 14.79
CA ASN A 3 -3.86 1.36 13.38
C ASN A 3 -4.10 2.79 12.85
N MET A 4 -4.27 3.78 13.74
CA MET A 4 -4.34 5.19 13.33
C MET A 4 -2.99 5.66 12.76
N ILE A 5 -1.89 5.04 13.20
CA ILE A 5 -0.53 5.33 12.76
C ILE A 5 -0.37 4.86 11.31
N THR A 6 -0.85 3.66 10.97
CA THR A 6 -0.89 3.13 9.59
C THR A 6 -1.80 3.97 8.69
N LEU A 7 -2.98 4.37 9.17
CA LEU A 7 -3.90 5.22 8.41
C LEU A 7 -3.26 6.56 8.03
N LEU A 8 -2.46 7.17 8.91
CA LEU A 8 -1.73 8.40 8.60
C LEU A 8 -0.78 8.22 7.41
N GLY A 9 -0.06 7.09 7.36
CA GLY A 9 0.79 6.74 6.22
C GLY A 9 0.00 6.61 4.91
N VAL A 10 -1.17 5.96 4.96
CA VAL A 10 -2.05 5.83 3.79
C VAL A 10 -2.53 7.20 3.29
N ILE A 11 -2.92 8.10 4.20
CA ILE A 11 -3.36 9.47 3.85
C ILE A 11 -2.23 10.24 3.16
N ILE A 12 -0.99 10.11 3.64
CA ILE A 12 0.19 10.73 3.02
C ILE A 12 0.37 10.20 1.59
N ASN A 13 0.32 8.88 1.40
CA ASN A 13 0.42 8.27 0.07
C ASN A 13 -0.70 8.73 -0.87
N PHE A 14 -1.93 8.86 -0.37
CA PHE A 14 -3.05 9.42 -1.14
C PHE A 14 -2.75 10.84 -1.60
N ALA A 15 -2.36 11.73 -0.68
CA ALA A 15 -2.07 13.12 -1.02
C ALA A 15 -0.96 13.24 -2.07
N LEU A 16 0.10 12.44 -1.95
CA LEU A 16 1.24 12.43 -2.88
C LEU A 16 0.86 11.87 -4.26
N TYR A 17 0.08 10.79 -4.32
CA TYR A 17 -0.42 10.27 -5.58
C TYR A 17 -1.37 11.26 -6.27
N PHE A 18 -2.29 11.87 -5.52
CA PHE A 18 -3.19 12.88 -6.08
C PHE A 18 -2.45 14.14 -6.55
N ALA A 19 -1.32 14.50 -5.93
CA ALA A 19 -0.44 15.54 -6.45
C ALA A 19 0.15 15.14 -7.82
N MET A 20 0.61 13.90 -7.99
CA MET A 20 1.03 13.40 -9.32
C MET A 20 -0.13 13.49 -10.33
N PHE A 21 -1.30 12.96 -9.97
CA PHE A 21 -2.49 12.93 -10.84
C PHE A 21 -3.02 14.33 -11.19
N TYR A 22 -2.78 15.33 -10.34
CA TYR A 22 -3.12 16.72 -10.63
C TYR A 22 -2.30 17.27 -11.80
N PHE A 23 -1.00 16.95 -11.87
CA PHE A 23 -0.13 17.39 -12.96
C PHE A 23 -0.37 16.62 -14.26
N ASP A 24 -0.68 15.33 -14.18
CA ASP A 24 -1.06 14.55 -15.36
C ASP A 24 -2.19 13.56 -15.05
N ARG A 25 -3.26 13.70 -15.83
CA ARG A 25 -4.45 12.83 -15.77
C ARG A 25 -4.43 11.73 -16.82
N SER A 26 -3.61 11.84 -17.87
CA SER A 26 -3.52 10.81 -18.90
C SER A 26 -2.58 9.67 -18.52
N LEU A 27 -1.78 9.84 -17.45
CA LEU A 27 -0.78 8.88 -16.96
C LEU A 27 0.29 8.56 -18.01
N THR A 28 0.58 9.52 -18.88
CA THR A 28 1.51 9.40 -20.02
C THR A 28 2.48 10.58 -20.10
N ALA A 29 2.17 11.70 -19.45
CA ALA A 29 3.03 12.86 -19.45
C ALA A 29 4.07 12.77 -18.34
N GLU A 30 5.09 13.62 -18.43
CA GLU A 30 6.04 13.80 -17.35
C GLU A 30 5.48 14.75 -16.31
N VAL A 31 5.56 14.36 -15.04
CA VAL A 31 5.20 15.22 -13.91
C VAL A 31 6.46 15.69 -13.19
N PRO A 32 6.39 16.80 -12.43
CA PRO A 32 7.55 17.34 -11.72
C PRO A 32 8.23 16.28 -10.84
N SER A 33 9.56 16.17 -10.92
CA SER A 33 10.30 15.05 -10.32
C SER A 33 10.12 14.93 -8.80
N TRP A 34 9.87 16.05 -8.12
CA TRP A 34 9.60 16.07 -6.67
C TRP A 34 8.39 15.20 -6.30
N THR A 35 7.44 15.00 -7.21
CA THR A 35 6.26 14.16 -6.96
C THR A 35 6.62 12.68 -6.87
N TYR A 36 7.54 12.19 -7.72
CA TYR A 36 8.07 10.83 -7.64
C TYR A 36 8.90 10.62 -6.38
N PHE A 37 9.81 11.54 -6.07
CA PHE A 37 10.61 11.48 -4.84
C PHE A 37 9.74 11.58 -3.58
N GLY A 38 8.76 12.49 -3.60
CA GLY A 38 7.79 12.67 -2.54
C GLY A 38 7.00 11.39 -2.30
N PHE A 39 6.45 10.77 -3.36
CA PHE A 39 5.74 9.50 -3.25
C PHE A 39 6.63 8.37 -2.70
N GLY A 40 7.89 8.28 -3.15
CA GLY A 40 8.85 7.32 -2.61
C GLY A 40 9.12 7.50 -1.12
N ILE A 41 9.28 8.75 -0.66
CA ILE A 41 9.41 9.07 0.77
C ILE A 41 8.13 8.73 1.53
N GLY A 42 6.95 9.07 0.97
CA GLY A 42 5.65 8.72 1.54
C GLY A 42 5.50 7.22 1.73
N LEU A 43 5.89 6.43 0.73
CA LEU A 43 5.87 4.98 0.79
C LEU A 43 6.80 4.45 1.89
N PHE A 44 8.00 5.00 2.00
CA PHE A 44 8.94 4.65 3.07
C PHE A 44 8.38 4.98 4.47
N VAL A 45 7.72 6.12 4.62
CA VAL A 45 7.03 6.49 5.86
C VAL A 45 5.90 5.49 6.14
N TYR A 46 5.04 5.22 5.16
CA TYR A 46 3.94 4.27 5.29
C TYR A 46 4.42 2.90 5.80
N GLN A 47 5.37 2.25 5.11
CA GLN A 47 5.86 0.93 5.52
C GLN A 47 6.48 0.93 6.93
N THR A 48 7.03 2.08 7.35
CA THR A 48 7.64 2.23 8.68
C THR A 48 6.56 2.33 9.74
N LEU A 49 5.52 3.12 9.47
CA LEU A 49 4.38 3.31 10.37
C LEU A 49 3.57 2.02 10.53
N ASP A 50 3.34 1.31 9.44
CA ASP A 50 2.76 -0.03 9.36
C ASP A 50 3.53 -1.03 10.27
N ALA A 51 4.84 -1.18 10.05
CA ALA A 51 5.66 -2.08 10.87
C ALA A 51 5.71 -1.72 12.37
N ILE A 52 5.42 -0.47 12.73
CA ILE A 52 5.38 0.00 14.12
C ILE A 52 4.03 -0.33 14.77
N ASP A 53 2.94 -0.36 14.03
CA ASP A 53 1.59 -0.45 14.58
C ASP A 53 1.37 -1.77 15.35
N GLY A 54 1.83 -2.89 14.81
CA GLY A 54 1.69 -4.21 15.41
C GLY A 54 2.59 -4.34 16.64
N LYS A 55 3.76 -3.69 16.63
CA LYS A 55 4.64 -3.60 17.80
C LYS A 55 3.97 -2.80 18.92
N GLN A 56 3.32 -1.67 18.58
CA GLN A 56 2.57 -0.89 19.55
C GLN A 56 1.37 -1.67 20.08
N ALA A 57 0.59 -2.33 19.23
CA ALA A 57 -0.57 -3.12 19.63
C ALA A 57 -0.21 -4.22 20.63
N ARG A 58 0.92 -4.92 20.41
CA ARG A 58 1.45 -5.91 21.36
C ARG A 58 1.88 -5.27 22.67
N ARG A 59 2.60 -4.14 22.62
CA ARG A 59 3.07 -3.41 23.81
C ARG A 59 1.92 -2.89 24.68
N THR A 60 0.84 -2.42 24.06
CA THR A 60 -0.33 -1.85 24.76
C THR A 60 -1.39 -2.90 25.10
N GLY A 61 -1.17 -4.18 24.76
CA GLY A 61 -2.15 -5.24 24.98
C GLY A 61 -3.46 -5.06 24.19
N SER A 62 -3.41 -4.33 23.07
CA SER A 62 -4.58 -3.97 22.26
C SER A 62 -4.62 -4.70 20.91
N SER A 63 -3.93 -5.84 20.79
CA SER A 63 -3.99 -6.69 19.60
C SER A 63 -5.39 -7.30 19.44
N SER A 64 -5.93 -7.26 18.22
CA SER A 64 -7.25 -7.82 17.93
C SER A 64 -7.37 -8.27 16.46
N PRO A 65 -8.27 -9.21 16.13
CA PRO A 65 -8.54 -9.61 14.74
C PRO A 65 -9.02 -8.45 13.87
N LEU A 66 -9.85 -7.55 14.43
CA LEU A 66 -10.29 -6.34 13.72
C LEU A 66 -9.11 -5.40 13.42
N GLY A 67 -8.15 -5.30 14.34
CA GLY A 67 -6.93 -4.54 14.13
C GLY A 67 -6.11 -5.08 12.96
N GLN A 68 -5.96 -6.40 12.87
CA GLN A 68 -5.26 -7.04 11.74
C GLN A 68 -5.99 -6.83 10.40
N LEU A 69 -7.32 -6.95 10.39
CA LEU A 69 -8.12 -6.71 9.18
C LEU A 69 -7.96 -5.26 8.67
N PHE A 70 -7.94 -4.29 9.58
CA PHE A 70 -7.78 -2.89 9.22
C PHE A 70 -6.37 -2.58 8.68
N ASP A 71 -5.34 -3.17 9.30
CA ASP A 71 -3.94 -3.07 8.84
C ASP A 71 -3.79 -3.61 7.41
N HIS A 72 -4.32 -4.81 7.17
CA HIS A 72 -4.38 -5.40 5.83
C HIS A 72 -5.18 -4.55 4.82
N GLY A 73 -6.25 -3.91 5.27
CA GLY A 73 -7.01 -2.95 4.45
C GLY A 73 -6.17 -1.74 4.04
N CYS A 74 -5.33 -1.23 4.94
CA CYS A 74 -4.38 -0.17 4.64
C CYS A 74 -3.34 -0.62 3.61
N ASP A 75 -2.82 -1.84 3.73
CA ASP A 75 -1.88 -2.43 2.78
C ASP A 75 -2.47 -2.56 1.38
N CYS A 76 -3.73 -2.99 1.27
CA CYS A 76 -4.44 -3.06 0.00
C CYS A 76 -4.55 -1.67 -0.67
N LEU A 77 -4.90 -0.64 0.11
CA LEU A 77 -5.01 0.73 -0.39
C LEU A 77 -3.65 1.28 -0.83
N SER A 78 -2.63 1.13 0.02
CA SER A 78 -1.27 1.59 -0.26
C SER A 78 -0.68 0.91 -1.49
N THR A 79 -0.85 -0.42 -1.62
CA THR A 79 -0.41 -1.20 -2.79
C THR A 79 -1.10 -0.72 -4.07
N THR A 80 -2.39 -0.37 -4.00
CA THR A 80 -3.11 0.19 -5.14
C THR A 80 -2.52 1.53 -5.58
N LEU A 81 -2.20 2.41 -4.62
CA LEU A 81 -1.55 3.69 -4.90
C LEU A 81 -0.15 3.50 -5.51
N VAL A 82 0.63 2.52 -5.02
CA VAL A 82 1.93 2.15 -5.60
C VAL A 82 1.77 1.68 -7.05
N ALA A 83 0.80 0.82 -7.33
CA ALA A 83 0.53 0.35 -8.69
C ALA A 83 0.20 1.52 -9.63
N LEU A 84 -0.66 2.44 -9.19
CA LEU A 84 -1.01 3.63 -9.98
C LEU A 84 0.18 4.58 -10.18
N ALA A 85 0.99 4.80 -9.13
CA ALA A 85 2.20 5.61 -9.22
C ALA A 85 3.22 4.98 -10.17
N LEU A 86 3.34 3.65 -10.21
CA LEU A 86 4.18 2.93 -11.18
C LEU A 86 3.67 3.09 -12.61
N VAL A 87 2.36 2.95 -12.84
CA VAL A 87 1.74 3.22 -14.15
C VAL A 87 2.07 4.64 -14.63
N HIS A 88 1.96 5.62 -13.74
CA HIS A 88 2.25 7.02 -14.03
C HIS A 88 3.75 7.23 -14.30
N THR A 89 4.63 6.69 -13.47
CA THR A 89 6.10 6.83 -13.61
C THR A 89 6.60 6.19 -14.89
N LEU A 90 6.02 5.05 -15.27
CA LEU A 90 6.32 4.35 -16.52
C LEU A 90 5.58 4.94 -17.73
N LYS A 91 4.74 5.97 -17.52
CA LYS A 91 4.00 6.69 -18.57
C LYS A 91 3.14 5.75 -19.43
N LEU A 92 2.57 4.71 -18.82
CA LEU A 92 1.89 3.64 -19.55
C LEU A 92 0.47 3.99 -20.01
N GLY A 93 -0.13 5.07 -19.48
CA GLY A 93 -1.52 5.42 -19.74
C GLY A 93 -2.52 4.35 -19.29
N VAL A 94 -3.76 4.47 -19.76
CA VAL A 94 -4.81 3.47 -19.55
C VAL A 94 -4.76 2.41 -20.66
N THR A 95 -3.76 1.55 -20.61
CA THR A 95 -3.50 0.50 -21.60
C THR A 95 -3.71 -0.91 -21.01
N TRP A 96 -3.58 -1.95 -21.82
CA TRP A 96 -3.59 -3.33 -21.32
C TRP A 96 -2.40 -3.59 -20.38
N GLN A 97 -1.24 -2.98 -20.67
CA GLN A 97 -0.03 -3.10 -19.86
C GLN A 97 -0.23 -2.55 -18.45
N SER A 98 -0.88 -1.39 -18.29
CA SER A 98 -1.18 -0.84 -16.96
C SER A 98 -2.18 -1.69 -16.18
N LYS A 99 -3.19 -2.25 -16.84
CA LYS A 99 -4.12 -3.21 -16.22
C LYS A 99 -3.40 -4.47 -15.73
N LEU A 100 -2.49 -5.03 -16.53
CA LEU A 100 -1.68 -6.19 -16.15
C LEU A 100 -0.77 -5.87 -14.96
N LEU A 101 -0.13 -4.69 -14.94
CA LEU A 101 0.74 -4.27 -13.84
C LEU A 101 -0.05 -4.09 -12.53
N ILE A 102 -1.23 -3.48 -12.58
CA ILE A 102 -2.08 -3.34 -11.39
C ILE A 102 -2.53 -4.74 -10.92
N GLY A 103 -3.00 -5.59 -11.84
CA GLY A 103 -3.44 -6.94 -11.52
C GLY A 103 -2.34 -7.82 -10.92
N SER A 104 -1.11 -7.72 -11.42
CA SER A 104 0.02 -8.50 -10.90
C SER A 104 0.42 -8.10 -9.48
N LEU A 105 0.19 -6.84 -9.08
CA LEU A 105 0.45 -6.36 -7.71
C LEU A 105 -0.68 -6.73 -6.75
N TRP A 106 -1.92 -6.88 -7.22
CA TRP A 106 -3.04 -7.34 -6.40
C TRP A 106 -3.09 -8.86 -6.22
N LEU A 107 -2.60 -9.62 -7.20
CA LEU A 107 -2.67 -11.09 -7.16
C LEU A 107 -2.03 -11.69 -5.88
N PRO A 108 -0.84 -11.26 -5.43
CA PRO A 108 -0.25 -11.76 -4.17
C PRO A 108 -1.15 -11.51 -2.96
N PHE A 109 -1.78 -10.35 -2.85
CA PHE A 109 -2.71 -10.02 -1.76
C PHE A 109 -3.92 -10.96 -1.78
N TYR A 110 -4.53 -11.14 -2.95
CA TYR A 110 -5.66 -12.06 -3.10
C TYR A 110 -5.28 -13.50 -2.74
N LEU A 111 -4.13 -13.97 -3.24
CA LEU A 111 -3.65 -15.33 -2.96
C LEU A 111 -3.29 -15.52 -1.48
N ALA A 112 -2.70 -14.52 -0.83
CA ALA A 112 -2.40 -14.55 0.59
C ALA A 112 -3.69 -14.67 1.43
N GLN A 113 -4.71 -13.87 1.11
CA GLN A 113 -6.00 -13.93 1.80
C GLN A 113 -6.74 -15.25 1.52
N LEU A 114 -6.69 -15.73 0.29
CA LEU A 114 -7.29 -17.01 -0.10
C LEU A 114 -6.64 -18.16 0.68
N LEU A 115 -5.32 -18.15 0.81
CA LEU A 115 -4.57 -19.14 1.58
C LEU A 115 -4.91 -19.07 3.07
N GLU A 116 -4.95 -17.86 3.64
CA GLU A 116 -5.39 -17.67 5.03
C GLU A 116 -6.80 -18.23 5.25
N TYR A 117 -7.74 -17.92 4.35
CA TYR A 117 -9.12 -18.40 4.46
C TYR A 117 -9.22 -19.93 4.44
N HIS A 118 -8.43 -20.61 3.62
CA HIS A 118 -8.47 -22.07 3.51
C HIS A 118 -7.67 -22.79 4.60
N VAL A 119 -6.54 -22.22 5.03
CA VAL A 119 -5.61 -22.87 5.97
C VAL A 119 -5.86 -22.43 7.41
N GLY A 120 -6.52 -21.29 7.62
CA GLY A 120 -6.73 -20.69 8.94
C GLY A 120 -5.45 -20.16 9.60
N LEU A 121 -4.36 -20.04 8.83
CA LEU A 121 -3.05 -19.62 9.32
C LEU A 121 -2.44 -18.56 8.40
N VAL A 122 -2.12 -17.39 8.96
CA VAL A 122 -1.15 -16.46 8.35
C VAL A 122 0.21 -16.74 8.96
N ARG A 123 1.09 -17.39 8.19
CA ARG A 123 2.48 -17.59 8.62
C ARG A 123 3.24 -16.27 8.43
N THR A 124 3.33 -15.48 9.49
CA THR A 124 4.09 -14.22 9.52
C THR A 124 5.57 -14.40 9.86
N ASN A 125 6.01 -15.64 10.16
CA ASN A 125 7.40 -15.98 10.45
C ASN A 125 7.90 -17.11 9.54
N ILE A 126 9.11 -16.92 8.99
CA ILE A 126 9.97 -18.00 8.50
C ILE A 126 10.99 -18.27 9.61
N GLY A 127 10.60 -19.03 10.64
CA GLY A 127 11.44 -19.34 11.78
C GLY A 127 10.70 -20.23 12.78
N VAL A 128 11.38 -21.29 13.22
CA VAL A 128 10.94 -22.28 14.21
C VAL A 128 10.62 -21.64 15.54
#